data_AF-A0A448X174-F1
#
_entry.id   AF-A0A448X174-F1
#
_cell.length_a   1.000
_cell.length_b   1.000
_cell.length_c   1.000
_cell.angle_alpha   90.00
_cell.angle_beta   90.00
_cell.angle_gamma   90.00
#
_symmetry.space_group_name_H-M   'P 1'
#
loop_
_entity.id
_entity.type
_entity.pdbx_description
1 polymer ?
#
loop_
_entity_poly.entity_id
_entity_poly.type
_entity_poly.pdbx_seq_one_letter_code
_entity_poly.pdbx_strand_id
1 'polypeptide(L)'
;MGAPLLVVAVVARILSQLWHKPLIGVNHCIGHIEMGRQITGSRSPIVLYVSGGNTQVIAYSARRYRIFGETIDIALGNCLDRYETN
;
A
#
# COMPACT_ATOMS: atom_id res chain seq x y z
N MET A 1 6.91 -5.13 -11.34
CA MET A 1 7.22 -5.37 -9.90
C MET A 1 6.72 -6.75 -9.45
N GLY A 2 7.37 -7.84 -9.87
CA GLY A 2 6.95 -9.21 -9.49
C GLY A 2 7.89 -9.88 -8.51
N ALA A 3 9.21 -9.77 -8.75
CA ALA A 3 10.23 -10.46 -7.96
C ALA A 3 10.19 -10.12 -6.45
N PRO A 4 10.07 -8.85 -6.01
CA PRO A 4 10.03 -8.55 -4.57
C PRO A 4 8.81 -9.15 -3.85
N LEU A 5 7.64 -9.14 -4.50
CA LEU A 5 6.42 -9.73 -3.94
C LEU A 5 6.55 -11.25 -3.79
N LEU A 6 7.16 -11.92 -4.78
CA LEU A 6 7.40 -13.35 -4.72
C LEU A 6 8.32 -13.71 -3.54
N VAL A 7 9.42 -12.97 -3.36
CA VAL A 7 10.35 -13.18 -2.24
C VAL A 7 9.62 -13.05 -0.91
N VAL A 8 8.85 -11.97 -0.71
CA VAL A 8 8.09 -11.76 0.53
C VAL A 8 7.05 -12.86 0.75
N ALA A 9 6.36 -13.30 -0.29
CA ALA A 9 5.36 -14.37 -0.19
C ALA A 9 5.98 -15.72 0.21
N VAL A 10 7.15 -16.06 -0.36
CA VAL A 10 7.89 -17.28 0.00
C VAL A 10 8.35 -17.23 1.44
N VAL A 11 8.99 -16.13 1.86
CA VAL A 11 9.46 -15.95 3.24
C VAL A 11 8.28 -16.04 4.22
N ALA A 12 7.20 -15.29 4.00
CA ALA A 12 6.04 -15.30 4.88
C ALA A 12 5.40 -16.69 5.01
N ARG A 13 5.37 -17.48 3.93
CA ARG A 13 4.87 -18.87 3.94
C ARG A 13 5.77 -19.78 4.78
N ILE A 14 7.09 -19.69 4.61
CA ILE A 14 8.04 -20.49 5.39
C ILE A 14 7.88 -20.21 6.88
N LEU A 15 7.78 -18.94 7.27
CA LEU A 15 7.61 -18.55 8.67
C LEU A 15 6.28 -19.06 9.26
N SER A 16 5.18 -18.94 8.50
CA SER A 16 3.87 -19.48 8.91
C SER A 16 3.91 -20.99 9.15
N GLN A 17 4.59 -21.73 8.28
CA GLN A 17 4.74 -23.19 8.41
C GLN A 17 5.65 -23.56 9.58
N LEU A 18 6.76 -22.85 9.78
CA LEU A 18 7.73 -23.11 10.84
C LEU A 18 7.13 -22.93 12.25
N TRP A 19 6.30 -21.90 12.43
CA TRP A 19 5.70 -21.59 13.74
C TRP A 19 4.24 -22.02 13.89
N HIS A 20 3.68 -22.73 12.89
CA HIS A 20 2.28 -23.15 12.88
C HIS A 20 1.30 -22.00 13.17
N LYS A 21 1.55 -20.82 12.59
CA LYS A 21 0.69 -19.64 12.71
C LYS A 21 -0.06 -19.39 11.41
N PRO A 22 -1.32 -18.92 11.47
CA PRO A 22 -2.08 -18.60 10.27
C PRO A 22 -1.39 -17.50 9.46
N LEU A 23 -1.42 -17.63 8.13
CA LEU A 23 -0.93 -16.62 7.19
C LEU A 23 -2.11 -15.87 6.57
N ILE A 24 -2.06 -14.53 6.60
CA ILE A 24 -3.11 -13.66 6.06
C ILE A 24 -2.49 -12.74 5.01
N GLY A 25 -3.05 -12.74 3.81
CA GLY A 25 -2.68 -11.81 2.74
C GLY A 25 -3.23 -10.41 3.03
N VAL A 26 -2.43 -9.38 2.79
CA VAL A 26 -2.80 -7.98 3.03
C VAL A 26 -2.62 -7.15 1.76
N ASN A 27 -3.53 -6.21 1.52
CA ASN A 27 -3.37 -5.22 0.46
C ASN A 27 -2.43 -4.11 0.95
N HIS A 28 -1.40 -3.82 0.15
CA HIS A 28 -0.36 -2.84 0.50
C HIS A 28 -0.94 -1.44 0.77
N CYS A 29 -1.77 -0.91 -0.14
CA CYS A 29 -2.34 0.43 -0.01
C CYS A 29 -3.27 0.54 1.20
N ILE A 30 -4.11 -0.47 1.44
CA ILE A 30 -5.01 -0.49 2.60
C ILE A 30 -4.21 -0.60 3.91
N GLY A 31 -3.08 -1.31 3.91
CA GLY A 31 -2.16 -1.37 5.05
C GLY A 31 -1.68 0.02 5.49
N HIS A 32 -1.30 0.89 4.54
CA HIS A 32 -0.95 2.27 4.83
C HIS A 32 -2.12 3.05 5.46
N ILE A 33 -3.33 2.88 4.92
CA ILE A 33 -4.53 3.58 5.41
C ILE A 33 -4.87 3.15 6.85
N GLU A 34 -4.99 1.84 7.10
CA GLU A 34 -5.40 1.35 8.43
C GLU A 34 -4.34 1.62 9.50
N MET A 35 -3.06 1.48 9.18
CA MET A 35 -1.99 1.89 10.09
C MET A 35 -2.09 3.38 10.42
N GLY A 36 -2.28 4.23 9.40
CA GLY A 36 -2.48 5.67 9.57
C GLY A 36 -3.68 6.00 10.45
N ARG A 37 -4.82 5.34 10.23
CA ARG A 37 -6.04 5.50 11.05
C ARG A 37 -5.79 5.12 12.50
N GLN A 38 -5.06 4.02 12.74
CA GLN A 38 -4.74 3.57 14.09
C GLN A 38 -3.87 4.56 14.86
N ILE A 39 -2.81 5.10 14.24
CA ILE A 39 -1.87 6.01 14.92
C ILE A 39 -2.43 7.44 15.08
N THR A 40 -3.27 7.89 14.14
CA THR A 40 -3.80 9.27 14.16
C THR A 40 -5.17 9.39 14.84
N GLY A 41 -5.87 8.27 15.08
CA GLY A 41 -7.25 8.27 15.54
C GLY A 41 -8.26 8.70 14.47
N SER A 42 -7.85 8.79 13.20
CA SER A 42 -8.73 9.20 12.10
C SER A 42 -9.79 8.12 11.79
N ARG A 43 -11.08 8.48 11.94
CA ARG A 43 -12.19 7.51 11.83
C ARG A 43 -12.56 7.16 10.40
N SER A 44 -12.71 8.15 9.52
CA SER A 44 -13.10 7.96 8.12
C SER A 44 -12.45 9.03 7.23
N PRO A 45 -11.12 8.95 7.02
CA PRO A 45 -10.41 9.94 6.22
C PRO A 45 -10.63 9.74 4.72
N ILE A 46 -10.53 10.85 3.98
CA ILE A 46 -10.09 10.83 2.59
C ILE A 46 -8.56 10.87 2.63
N VAL A 47 -7.91 9.88 2.03
CA VAL A 47 -6.46 9.70 2.10
C VAL A 47 -5.83 10.05 0.77
N LEU A 48 -4.90 10.99 0.78
CA LEU A 48 -3.94 11.17 -0.31
C LEU A 48 -2.77 10.22 -0.07
N TYR A 49 -2.67 9.17 -0.88
CA TYR A 49 -1.61 8.18 -0.81
C TYR A 49 -0.54 8.49 -1.85
N VAL A 50 0.63 8.93 -1.38
CA VAL A 50 1.80 9.23 -2.23
C VAL A 50 2.98 8.37 -1.78
N SER A 51 3.56 7.65 -2.74
CA SER A 51 4.76 6.85 -2.57
C SER A 51 5.63 6.92 -3.84
N GLY A 52 6.80 6.26 -3.83
CA GLY A 52 7.61 6.10 -5.04
C GLY A 52 6.90 5.33 -6.17
N GLY A 53 5.88 4.53 -5.85
CA GLY A 53 5.17 3.68 -6.82
C GLY A 53 3.69 4.03 -7.02
N ASN A 54 3.09 4.86 -6.16
CA ASN A 54 1.66 5.15 -6.18
C ASN A 54 1.37 6.63 -5.89
N THR A 55 0.33 7.16 -6.53
CA THR A 55 -0.23 8.48 -6.21
C THR A 55 -1.73 8.41 -6.43
N GLN A 56 -2.50 8.33 -5.34
CA GLN A 56 -3.93 8.01 -5.37
C GLN A 56 -4.70 8.76 -4.28
N VAL A 57 -5.94 9.16 -4.56
CA VAL A 57 -6.92 9.66 -3.58
C VAL A 57 -7.88 8.53 -3.27
N ILE A 58 -7.87 8.04 -2.02
CA ILE A 58 -8.59 6.84 -1.59
C ILE A 58 -9.52 7.20 -0.43
N ALA A 59 -10.77 6.72 -0.47
CA ALA A 59 -11.67 6.81 0.68
C ALA A 59 -12.56 5.58 0.78
N TYR A 60 -13.10 5.35 1.99
CA TYR A 60 -14.06 4.27 2.21
C TYR A 60 -15.46 4.71 1.77
N SER A 61 -16.02 4.05 0.75
CA SER A 61 -17.35 4.37 0.22
C SER A 61 -18.06 3.11 -0.28
N ALA A 62 -19.35 3.01 0.01
CA ALA A 62 -20.18 1.86 -0.33
C ALA A 62 -19.54 0.52 0.11
N ARG A 63 -19.13 0.47 1.39
CA ARG A 63 -18.56 -0.70 2.08
C ARG A 63 -17.22 -1.20 1.52
N ARG A 64 -16.49 -0.39 0.74
CA ARG A 64 -15.16 -0.74 0.20
C ARG A 64 -14.26 0.49 0.17
N TYR A 65 -12.95 0.27 0.22
CA TYR A 65 -11.99 1.30 -0.18
C TYR A 65 -12.05 1.50 -1.69
N ARG A 66 -12.18 2.76 -2.12
CA ARG A 66 -12.26 3.14 -3.53
C ARG A 66 -11.25 4.22 -3.85
N ILE A 67 -10.66 4.12 -5.02
CA ILE A 67 -9.83 5.17 -5.62
C ILE A 67 -10.79 6.16 -6.29
N PHE A 68 -10.71 7.43 -5.89
CA PHE A 68 -11.47 8.54 -6.46
C PHE A 68 -10.68 9.31 -7.52
N GLY A 69 -9.36 9.23 -7.44
CA GLY A 69 -8.44 9.77 -8.44
C GLY A 69 -7.07 9.14 -8.29
N GLU A 70 -6.35 8.99 -9.39
CA GLU A 70 -4.98 8.48 -9.39
C GLU A 70 -4.18 9.11 -10.52
N THR A 71 -2.86 9.04 -10.40
CA THR A 71 -1.96 9.41 -11.49
C THR A 71 -2.20 8.53 -12.72
N ILE A 72 -2.09 9.10 -13.92
CA ILE A 72 -2.27 8.40 -15.20
C ILE A 72 -0.93 7.87 -15.76
N ASP A 73 0.19 8.46 -15.33
CA ASP A 73 1.52 8.18 -15.84
C ASP A 73 2.44 7.57 -14.77
N ILE A 74 3.10 8.41 -13.99
CA ILE A 74 4.08 8.04 -12.97
C ILE A 74 3.62 8.54 -11.61
N ALA A 75 4.00 7.80 -10.57
CA ALA A 75 3.80 8.28 -9.21
C ALA A 75 4.67 9.53 -8.97
N LEU A 76 4.18 10.44 -8.14
CA LEU A 76 4.89 11.67 -7.79
C LEU A 76 6.27 11.37 -7.20
N GLY A 77 6.38 10.34 -6.34
CA GLY A 77 7.69 9.93 -5.80
C GLY A 77 8.66 9.49 -6.89
N ASN A 78 8.19 8.71 -7.88
CA ASN A 78 9.03 8.31 -9.02
C ASN A 78 9.48 9.51 -9.87
N CYS A 79 8.58 10.49 -10.06
CA CYS A 79 8.89 11.72 -10.78
C CYS A 79 10.04 12.49 -10.12
N LEU A 80 9.96 12.63 -8.79
CA LEU A 80 11.00 13.29 -7.99
C LEU A 80 12.32 12.50 -8.06
N ASP A 81 12.28 11.18 -7.86
CA ASP A 81 13.47 10.32 -7.94
C ASP A 81 14.20 10.49 -9.29
N ARG A 82 13.46 10.55 -10.39
CA ARG A 82 14.04 10.73 -11.73
C ARG A 82 14.55 12.14 -12.00
N TYR A 83 13.91 13.16 -11.43
CA TYR A 83 14.38 14.53 -11.57
C TYR A 83 15.70 14.74 -10.82
N GLU A 84 15.85 14.19 -9.62
CA GLU A 84 17.08 14.31 -8.82
C GLU A 84 18.26 13.48 -9.36
N THR A 85 17.98 12.46 -10.18
CA THR A 85 19.03 11.60 -10.77
C THR A 85 19.52 12.09 -12.15
N ASN A 86 18.97 13.19 -12.67
CA ASN A 86 19.40 13.87 -13.91
C ASN A 86 20.24 15.11 -13.60
#